data_AF-A0A7K0ML21-F1
#
_entry.id   AF-A0A7K0ML21-F1
#
_cell.length_a   1.000
_cell.length_b   1.000
_cell.length_c   1.000
_cell.angle_alpha   90.00
_cell.angle_beta   90.00
_cell.angle_gamma   90.00
#
_symmetry.space_group_name_H-M   'P 1'
#
loop_
_entity.id
_entity.type
_entity.pdbx_description
1 polymer ?
#
loop_
_entity_poly.entity_id
_entity_poly.type
_entity_poly.pdbx_seq_one_letter_code
_entity_poly.pdbx_strand_id
1 'polypeptide(L)'
;LAPDLRRSKDEIRRRLDEVDLPERVARQYPFELSGGMRQRVALAASLASNPQILIGDEPTTALDVTTQREMLDLLERIQGERDMALLLITHDLGIARERANRILVMYAGRLVESGEGADVFTHAQHPYTAGLRDSDPPLKHRLVLLPAIAGSVPRPSEVAVGCVFAPRCDRADDRCRTDTPELNGTTSQVACWKPITKADTPHLIQIATDVQAQNTGTDLVVVKAVSKRFSPSAPLALDNVDISIRLGEAVGIVGESGSGKTTLARCLIGLESFESGNISWMINAPMAQRAQIVFQDPTSALNPAMTIGASLAEALRVGQRDKSEVPALLQLVGLPAEYARRRPHGLSGGEQQRVAIARAIAPKPKLLICDEPVSSLDVSVQAQILNLMNSIIKELGIALLFITHDLAVVRQVVSRVYVMNNGRVVESGTMENVLLSPQHEYTRQLFSSVAGK
;
A
#
# COMPACT_ATOMS: atom_id res chain seq x y z
N LEU A 1 -17.37 -29.79 36.63
CA LEU A 1 -17.18 -28.66 35.70
C LEU A 1 -18.56 -28.24 35.21
N ALA A 2 -19.03 -27.07 35.66
CA ALA A 2 -20.42 -26.63 35.52
C ALA A 2 -20.91 -26.57 34.05
N PRO A 3 -22.19 -26.85 33.78
CA PRO A 3 -22.78 -26.91 32.43
C PRO A 3 -22.60 -25.64 31.58
N ASP A 4 -22.52 -24.44 32.17
CA ASP A 4 -22.24 -23.18 31.44
C ASP A 4 -20.84 -23.12 30.83
N LEU A 5 -19.83 -23.69 31.50
CA LEU A 5 -18.46 -23.73 31.00
C LEU A 5 -18.28 -24.77 29.88
N ARG A 6 -19.12 -25.81 29.84
CA ARG A 6 -19.14 -26.78 28.73
C ARG A 6 -19.80 -26.19 27.50
N ARG A 7 -20.97 -25.55 27.66
CA ARG A 7 -21.62 -24.77 26.58
C ARG A 7 -20.68 -23.71 25.99
N SER A 8 -19.91 -23.02 26.83
CA SER A 8 -18.93 -22.02 26.37
C SER A 8 -17.78 -22.63 25.55
N LYS A 9 -17.28 -23.82 25.92
CA LYS A 9 -16.20 -24.48 25.16
C LYS A 9 -16.67 -25.04 23.81
N ASP A 10 -17.84 -25.65 23.78
CA ASP A 10 -18.42 -26.18 22.55
C ASP A 10 -18.73 -25.05 21.56
N GLU A 11 -19.21 -23.90 22.08
CA GLU A 11 -19.43 -22.70 21.28
C GLU A 11 -18.11 -22.10 20.75
N ILE A 12 -17.07 -22.00 21.58
CA ILE A 12 -15.74 -21.55 21.13
C ILE A 12 -15.22 -22.45 20.00
N ARG A 13 -15.32 -23.78 20.17
CA ARG A 13 -14.89 -24.74 19.15
C ARG A 13 -15.68 -24.56 17.86
N ARG A 14 -17.00 -24.42 17.95
CA ARG A 14 -17.87 -24.17 16.79
C ARG A 14 -17.51 -22.87 16.07
N ARG A 15 -17.24 -21.78 16.80
CA ARG A 15 -16.88 -20.49 16.21
C ARG A 15 -15.51 -20.51 15.55
N LEU A 16 -14.54 -21.22 16.13
CA LEU A 16 -13.24 -21.41 15.50
C LEU A 16 -13.32 -22.26 14.23
N ASP A 17 -14.10 -23.34 14.27
CA ASP A 17 -14.33 -24.20 13.10
C ASP A 17 -14.99 -23.43 11.94
N GLU A 18 -15.97 -22.59 12.26
CA GLU A 18 -16.67 -21.73 11.30
C GLU A 18 -15.73 -20.79 10.52
N VAL A 19 -14.66 -20.32 11.16
CA VAL A 19 -13.63 -19.45 10.55
C VAL A 19 -12.37 -20.22 10.12
N ASP A 20 -12.47 -21.53 9.95
CA ASP A 20 -11.38 -22.41 9.51
C ASP A 20 -10.14 -22.35 10.43
N LEU A 21 -10.36 -22.23 11.74
CA LEU A 21 -9.30 -22.23 12.76
C LEU A 21 -9.33 -23.52 13.60
N PRO A 22 -8.16 -24.15 13.84
CA PRO A 22 -8.11 -25.34 14.67
C PRO A 22 -8.35 -25.01 16.14
N GLU A 23 -8.96 -25.95 16.88
CA GLU A 23 -9.33 -25.78 18.31
C GLU A 23 -8.15 -25.32 19.20
N ARG A 24 -6.90 -25.68 18.83
CA ARG A 24 -5.71 -25.25 19.57
C ARG A 24 -5.58 -23.73 19.70
N VAL A 25 -6.12 -22.95 18.76
CA VAL A 25 -6.06 -21.48 18.76
C VAL A 25 -6.75 -20.89 19.98
N ALA A 26 -7.76 -21.57 20.53
CA ALA A 26 -8.46 -21.14 21.74
C ALA A 26 -7.54 -20.97 22.97
N ARG A 27 -6.33 -21.55 22.95
CA ARG A 27 -5.36 -21.49 24.06
C ARG A 27 -4.11 -20.69 23.75
N GLN A 28 -4.02 -20.09 22.56
CA GLN A 28 -2.87 -19.31 22.14
C GLN A 28 -3.06 -17.82 22.44
N TYR A 29 -1.96 -17.14 22.70
CA TYR A 29 -1.97 -15.70 22.85
C TYR A 29 -2.01 -14.99 21.48
N PRO A 30 -2.56 -13.76 21.38
CA PRO A 30 -2.61 -13.02 20.11
C PRO A 30 -1.25 -12.82 19.42
N PHE A 31 -0.15 -12.75 20.18
CA PHE A 31 1.21 -12.62 19.64
C PHE A 31 1.77 -13.92 19.04
N GLU A 32 1.13 -15.06 19.29
CA GLU A 32 1.50 -16.38 18.75
C GLU A 32 0.78 -16.71 17.44
N LEU A 33 -0.13 -15.83 17.00
CA LEU A 33 -0.97 -16.01 15.82
C LEU A 33 -0.44 -15.19 14.63
N SER A 34 -0.59 -15.73 13.41
CA SER A 34 -0.35 -14.97 12.18
C SER A 34 -1.38 -13.83 12.04
N GLY A 35 -1.13 -12.87 11.15
CA GLY A 35 -2.08 -11.78 10.84
C GLY A 35 -3.46 -12.30 10.44
N GLY A 36 -3.51 -13.23 9.48
CA GLY A 36 -4.75 -13.87 9.04
C GLY A 36 -5.45 -14.67 10.15
N MET A 37 -4.69 -15.38 11.00
CA MET A 37 -5.28 -16.07 12.15
C MET A 37 -5.90 -15.09 13.14
N ARG A 38 -5.25 -13.95 13.42
CA ARG A 38 -5.82 -12.91 14.29
C ARG A 38 -7.12 -12.33 13.73
N GLN A 39 -7.17 -12.06 12.43
CA GLN A 39 -8.39 -11.58 11.78
C GLN A 39 -9.51 -12.62 11.83
N ARG A 40 -9.22 -13.90 11.59
CA ARG A 40 -10.20 -14.99 11.72
C ARG A 40 -10.70 -15.14 13.16
N VAL A 41 -9.84 -15.00 14.17
CA VAL A 41 -10.27 -14.97 15.58
C VAL A 41 -11.18 -13.77 15.85
N ALA A 42 -10.84 -12.59 15.34
CA ALA A 42 -11.69 -11.41 15.48
C ALA A 42 -13.06 -11.62 14.78
N LEU A 43 -13.08 -12.22 13.60
CA LEU A 43 -14.30 -12.61 12.90
C LEU A 43 -15.15 -13.57 13.72
N ALA A 44 -14.56 -14.64 14.25
CA ALA A 44 -15.25 -15.60 15.12
C ALA A 44 -15.87 -14.93 16.35
N ALA A 45 -15.14 -13.99 16.96
CA ALA A 45 -15.64 -13.20 18.09
C ALA A 45 -16.82 -12.32 17.69
N SER A 46 -16.76 -11.65 16.54
CA SER A 46 -17.86 -10.83 16.00
C SER A 46 -19.11 -11.65 15.66
N LEU A 47 -18.95 -12.90 15.21
CA LEU A 47 -20.04 -13.83 14.90
C LEU A 47 -20.68 -14.49 16.13
N ALA A 48 -20.05 -14.41 17.30
CA ALA A 48 -20.54 -15.06 18.52
C ALA A 48 -21.94 -14.58 18.93
N SER A 49 -22.28 -13.33 18.62
CA SER A 49 -23.59 -12.73 18.89
C SER A 49 -24.68 -13.08 17.86
N ASN A 50 -24.34 -13.88 16.83
CA ASN A 50 -25.21 -14.16 15.67
C ASN A 50 -25.77 -12.88 15.03
N PRO A 51 -24.90 -11.97 14.53
CA PRO A 51 -25.34 -10.72 13.95
C PRO A 51 -26.10 -10.93 12.62
N GLN A 52 -27.04 -10.03 12.32
CA GLN A 52 -27.68 -9.93 11.01
C GLN A 52 -26.90 -9.05 10.02
N ILE A 53 -25.95 -8.26 10.53
CA ILE A 53 -25.03 -7.46 9.74
C ILE A 53 -23.60 -7.58 10.29
N LEU A 54 -22.66 -7.86 9.41
CA LEU A 54 -21.23 -7.80 9.72
C LEU A 54 -20.62 -6.59 9.03
N ILE A 55 -19.93 -5.76 9.82
CA ILE A 55 -19.17 -4.62 9.32
C ILE A 55 -17.70 -5.00 9.35
N GLY A 56 -17.10 -5.13 8.17
CA GLY A 56 -15.66 -5.31 8.01
C GLY A 56 -15.01 -3.96 7.73
N ASP A 57 -14.35 -3.39 8.73
CA ASP A 57 -13.51 -2.21 8.55
C ASP A 57 -12.10 -2.64 8.11
N GLU A 58 -11.81 -2.50 6.83
CA GLU A 58 -10.55 -2.92 6.21
C GLU A 58 -10.11 -4.35 6.61
N PRO A 59 -11.00 -5.36 6.47
CA PRO A 59 -10.80 -6.68 7.08
C PRO A 59 -9.65 -7.47 6.45
N THR A 60 -9.06 -6.97 5.36
CA THR A 60 -7.95 -7.59 4.63
C THR A 60 -6.65 -6.79 4.73
N THR A 61 -6.65 -5.65 5.43
CA THR A 61 -5.44 -4.83 5.58
C THR A 61 -4.32 -5.64 6.24
N ALA A 62 -3.08 -5.43 5.76
CA ALA A 62 -1.87 -6.11 6.20
C ALA A 62 -1.84 -7.64 5.98
N LEU A 63 -2.72 -8.16 5.11
CA LEU A 63 -2.61 -9.50 4.56
C LEU A 63 -1.91 -9.46 3.20
N ASP A 64 -1.23 -10.55 2.83
CA ASP A 64 -0.83 -10.75 1.44
C ASP A 64 -2.03 -11.10 0.55
N VAL A 65 -1.86 -10.97 -0.76
CA VAL A 65 -2.92 -11.19 -1.76
C VAL A 65 -3.57 -12.58 -1.70
N THR A 66 -2.84 -13.62 -1.30
CA THR A 66 -3.38 -14.98 -1.17
C THR A 66 -4.26 -15.07 0.07
N THR A 67 -3.73 -14.68 1.24
CA THR A 67 -4.48 -14.70 2.50
C THR A 67 -5.69 -13.75 2.46
N GLN A 68 -5.56 -12.60 1.80
CA GLN A 68 -6.65 -11.66 1.55
C GLN A 68 -7.81 -12.31 0.79
N ARG A 69 -7.52 -13.03 -0.30
CA ARG A 69 -8.56 -13.76 -1.05
C ARG A 69 -9.24 -14.79 -0.16
N GLU A 70 -8.48 -15.60 0.56
CA GLU A 70 -9.05 -16.62 1.45
C GLU A 70 -9.97 -16.00 2.51
N MET A 71 -9.60 -14.84 3.06
CA MET A 71 -10.43 -14.11 4.03
C MET A 71 -11.72 -13.59 3.40
N LEU A 72 -11.67 -13.08 2.17
CA LEU A 72 -12.86 -12.60 1.45
C LEU A 72 -13.79 -13.76 1.07
N ASP A 73 -13.24 -14.88 0.58
CA ASP A 73 -13.99 -16.10 0.28
C ASP A 73 -14.66 -16.67 1.54
N LEU A 74 -13.96 -16.61 2.69
CA LEU A 74 -14.50 -16.98 3.99
C LEU A 74 -15.67 -16.08 4.41
N LEU A 75 -15.53 -14.76 4.25
CA LEU A 75 -16.58 -13.79 4.57
C LEU A 75 -17.83 -14.02 3.71
N GLU A 76 -17.68 -14.26 2.41
CA GLU A 76 -18.79 -14.58 1.49
C GLU A 76 -19.48 -15.89 1.87
N ARG A 77 -18.71 -16.93 2.19
CA ARG A 77 -19.25 -18.22 2.65
C ARG A 77 -20.10 -18.03 3.91
N ILE A 78 -19.56 -17.35 4.91
CA ILE A 78 -20.25 -17.08 6.19
C ILE A 78 -21.50 -16.21 5.96
N GLN A 79 -21.40 -15.20 5.10
CA GLN A 79 -22.53 -14.36 4.71
C GLN A 79 -23.69 -15.22 4.16
N GLY A 80 -23.40 -16.11 3.22
CA GLY A 80 -24.38 -17.00 2.60
C GLY A 80 -24.97 -18.04 3.55
N GLU A 81 -24.13 -18.67 4.38
CA GLU A 81 -24.57 -19.67 5.37
C GLU A 81 -25.48 -19.07 6.45
N ARG A 82 -25.34 -17.77 6.73
CA ARG A 82 -26.08 -17.07 7.80
C ARG A 82 -27.20 -16.17 7.32
N ASP A 83 -27.37 -16.00 6.00
CA ASP A 83 -28.30 -15.02 5.42
C ASP A 83 -28.09 -13.61 6.04
N MET A 84 -26.81 -13.19 6.07
CA MET A 84 -26.35 -11.99 6.76
C MET A 84 -26.03 -10.88 5.75
N ALA A 85 -26.24 -9.61 6.13
CA ALA A 85 -25.71 -8.49 5.37
C ALA A 85 -24.21 -8.29 5.66
N LEU A 86 -23.41 -8.03 4.62
CA LEU A 86 -21.99 -7.71 4.76
C LEU A 86 -21.74 -6.27 4.28
N LEU A 87 -21.24 -5.41 5.17
CA LEU A 87 -20.75 -4.07 4.83
C LEU A 87 -19.22 -4.10 4.89
N LEU A 88 -18.58 -4.02 3.73
CA LEU A 88 -17.14 -3.89 3.61
C LEU A 88 -16.75 -2.42 3.46
N ILE A 89 -15.87 -1.95 4.32
CA ILE A 89 -15.19 -0.66 4.19
C ILE A 89 -13.79 -0.97 3.66
N THR A 90 -13.47 -0.49 2.47
CA THR A 90 -12.14 -0.67 1.88
C THR A 90 -11.73 0.50 0.99
N HIS A 91 -10.44 0.80 0.96
CA HIS A 91 -9.81 1.67 -0.04
C HIS A 91 -9.28 0.90 -1.27
N ASP A 92 -9.30 -0.43 -1.26
CA ASP A 92 -8.92 -1.26 -2.40
C ASP A 92 -10.10 -1.34 -3.39
N LEU A 93 -9.95 -0.64 -4.52
CA LEU A 93 -10.97 -0.59 -5.56
C LEU A 93 -11.16 -1.96 -6.25
N GLY A 94 -10.13 -2.79 -6.31
CA GLY A 94 -10.18 -4.13 -6.87
C GLY A 94 -11.10 -5.04 -6.04
N ILE A 95 -10.91 -5.04 -4.72
CA ILE A 95 -11.81 -5.76 -3.79
C ILE A 95 -13.24 -5.24 -3.93
N ALA A 96 -13.43 -3.93 -3.88
CA ALA A 96 -14.76 -3.33 -3.95
C ALA A 96 -15.50 -3.74 -5.23
N ARG A 97 -14.82 -3.72 -6.39
CA ARG A 97 -15.38 -4.09 -7.69
C ARG A 97 -15.70 -5.57 -7.81
N GLU A 98 -14.86 -6.43 -7.27
CA GLU A 98 -14.99 -7.88 -7.40
C GLU A 98 -16.01 -8.47 -6.42
N ARG A 99 -16.07 -7.93 -5.19
CA ARG A 99 -16.77 -8.55 -4.06
C ARG A 99 -18.10 -7.88 -3.71
N ALA A 100 -18.27 -6.60 -4.01
CA ALA A 100 -19.47 -5.87 -3.59
C ALA A 100 -20.59 -5.97 -4.63
N ASN A 101 -21.81 -6.32 -4.19
CA ASN A 101 -23.00 -6.18 -5.04
C ASN A 101 -23.41 -4.71 -5.22
N ARG A 102 -23.12 -3.87 -4.22
CA ARG A 102 -23.41 -2.43 -4.21
C ARG A 102 -22.24 -1.68 -3.61
N ILE A 103 -21.83 -0.59 -4.27
CA ILE A 103 -20.73 0.25 -3.84
C ILE A 103 -21.26 1.63 -3.44
N LEU A 104 -20.77 2.13 -2.30
CA LEU A 104 -21.06 3.44 -1.75
C LEU A 104 -19.74 4.23 -1.69
N VAL A 105 -19.64 5.31 -2.46
CA VAL A 105 -18.45 6.17 -2.48
C VAL A 105 -18.70 7.36 -1.58
N MET A 106 -17.81 7.55 -0.60
CA MET A 106 -17.88 8.64 0.37
C MET A 106 -16.72 9.63 0.20
N TYR A 107 -17.00 10.92 0.38
CA TYR A 107 -15.98 11.96 0.44
C TYR A 107 -16.34 12.99 1.52
N ALA A 108 -15.38 13.32 2.39
CA ALA A 108 -15.51 14.31 3.47
C ALA A 108 -16.82 14.19 4.28
N GLY A 109 -17.22 12.95 4.60
CA GLY A 109 -18.40 12.64 5.40
C GLY A 109 -19.74 12.63 4.65
N ARG A 110 -19.73 12.71 3.31
CA ARG A 110 -20.96 12.61 2.48
C ARG A 110 -20.85 11.49 1.45
N LEU A 111 -21.98 10.84 1.16
CA LEU A 111 -22.11 9.97 0.00
C LEU A 111 -22.11 10.83 -1.27
N VAL A 112 -21.20 10.54 -2.18
CA VAL A 112 -21.08 11.26 -3.44
C VAL A 112 -21.52 10.45 -4.64
N GLU A 113 -21.46 9.12 -4.55
CA GLU A 113 -21.92 8.20 -5.59
C GLU A 113 -22.32 6.84 -4.99
N SER A 114 -23.33 6.20 -5.57
CA SER A 114 -23.77 4.85 -5.21
C SER A 114 -24.23 4.13 -6.47
N GLY A 115 -23.98 2.82 -6.56
CA GLY A 115 -24.48 1.99 -7.66
C GLY A 115 -24.13 0.53 -7.50
N GLU A 116 -24.43 -0.27 -8.53
CA GLU A 116 -24.22 -1.71 -8.52
C GLU A 116 -22.76 -2.06 -8.83
N GLY A 117 -22.15 -2.85 -7.94
CA GLY A 117 -20.80 -3.41 -8.03
C GLY A 117 -19.79 -2.60 -8.85
N ALA A 118 -19.19 -3.25 -9.85
CA ALA A 118 -18.15 -2.66 -10.69
C ALA A 118 -18.63 -1.51 -11.61
N ASP A 119 -19.95 -1.32 -11.80
CA ASP A 119 -20.47 -0.27 -12.69
C ASP A 119 -20.19 1.13 -12.14
N VAL A 120 -20.12 1.29 -10.81
CA VAL A 120 -19.79 2.58 -10.17
C VAL A 120 -18.45 3.13 -10.64
N PHE A 121 -17.45 2.27 -10.86
CA PHE A 121 -16.15 2.72 -11.35
C PHE A 121 -16.12 2.73 -12.89
N THR A 122 -16.69 1.71 -13.55
CA THR A 122 -16.71 1.64 -15.02
C THR A 122 -17.39 2.85 -15.64
N HIS A 123 -18.49 3.31 -15.04
CA HIS A 123 -19.28 4.46 -15.48
C HIS A 123 -19.32 5.56 -14.42
N ALA A 124 -18.20 5.82 -13.76
CA ALA A 124 -18.09 6.83 -12.72
C ALA A 124 -18.64 8.20 -13.17
N GLN A 125 -19.68 8.66 -12.50
CA GLN A 125 -20.35 9.92 -12.77
C GLN A 125 -19.80 11.05 -11.92
N HIS A 126 -19.44 10.79 -10.67
CA HIS A 126 -18.88 11.81 -9.81
C HIS A 126 -17.39 12.02 -10.14
N PRO A 127 -16.90 13.27 -10.31
CA PRO A 127 -15.49 13.54 -10.62
C PRO A 127 -14.50 12.96 -9.61
N TYR A 128 -14.90 12.87 -8.34
CA TYR A 128 -14.12 12.15 -7.30
C TYR A 128 -13.99 10.65 -7.61
N THR A 129 -15.09 9.95 -7.88
CA THR A 129 -15.08 8.51 -8.20
C THR A 129 -14.27 8.22 -9.45
N ALA A 130 -14.41 9.06 -10.48
CA ALA A 130 -13.59 8.98 -11.69
C ALA A 130 -12.10 9.21 -11.35
N GLY A 131 -11.79 10.19 -10.52
CA GLY A 131 -10.43 10.43 -10.04
C GLY A 131 -9.84 9.26 -9.25
N LEU A 132 -10.62 8.57 -8.42
CA LEU A 132 -10.20 7.37 -7.70
C LEU A 132 -9.85 6.24 -8.68
N ARG A 133 -10.75 5.95 -9.63
CA ARG A 133 -10.53 4.97 -10.70
C ARG A 133 -9.28 5.29 -11.51
N ASP A 134 -9.12 6.55 -11.91
CA ASP A 134 -8.01 6.96 -12.78
C ASP A 134 -6.68 6.98 -12.03
N SER A 135 -6.71 7.06 -10.68
CA SER A 135 -5.51 6.95 -9.84
C SER A 135 -5.07 5.50 -9.60
N ASP A 136 -5.94 4.53 -9.83
CA ASP A 136 -5.66 3.11 -9.66
C ASP A 136 -4.70 2.61 -10.76
N PRO A 137 -3.50 2.09 -10.42
CA PRO A 137 -2.52 1.72 -11.44
C PRO A 137 -2.99 0.52 -12.27
N PRO A 138 -2.90 0.56 -13.61
CA PRO A 138 -3.32 -0.57 -14.43
C PRO A 138 -2.32 -1.74 -14.37
N LEU A 139 -2.82 -2.97 -14.24
CA LEU A 139 -1.98 -4.18 -14.27
C LEU A 139 -1.36 -4.47 -15.65
N LYS A 140 -2.04 -4.09 -16.74
CA LYS A 140 -1.67 -4.52 -18.10
C LYS A 140 -0.55 -3.68 -18.73
N HIS A 141 -0.41 -2.42 -18.32
CA HIS A 141 0.53 -1.48 -18.92
C HIS A 141 0.97 -0.47 -17.87
N ARG A 142 2.10 0.21 -18.11
CA ARG A 142 2.61 1.26 -17.22
C ARG A 142 2.15 2.62 -17.74
N LEU A 143 1.87 3.56 -16.84
CA LEU A 143 1.58 4.94 -17.21
C LEU A 143 2.82 5.83 -17.08
N VAL A 144 2.94 6.85 -17.94
CA VAL A 144 4.02 7.85 -17.82
C VAL A 144 3.87 8.63 -16.51
N LEU A 145 2.64 9.02 -16.19
CA LEU A 145 2.25 9.69 -14.96
C LEU A 145 0.92 9.08 -14.51
N LEU A 146 0.82 8.64 -13.26
CA LEU A 146 -0.46 8.23 -12.72
C LEU A 146 -1.33 9.48 -12.51
N PRO A 147 -2.58 9.51 -13.02
CA PRO A 147 -3.54 10.50 -12.59
C PRO A 147 -3.66 10.51 -11.07
N ALA A 148 -3.82 11.68 -10.47
CA ALA A 148 -4.03 11.80 -9.04
C ALA A 148 -4.89 13.03 -8.76
N ILE A 149 -5.75 12.94 -7.75
CA ILE A 149 -6.59 14.06 -7.35
C ILE A 149 -5.72 15.10 -6.64
N ALA A 150 -5.63 16.30 -7.21
CA ALA A 150 -4.80 17.37 -6.68
C ALA A 150 -5.26 17.88 -5.31
N GLY A 151 -4.34 18.48 -4.55
CA GLY A 151 -4.63 19.07 -3.24
C GLY A 151 -4.80 18.05 -2.10
N SER A 152 -5.12 18.55 -0.91
CA SER A 152 -5.40 17.77 0.30
C SER A 152 -6.90 17.62 0.54
N VAL A 153 -7.29 16.53 1.21
CA VAL A 153 -8.68 16.36 1.65
C VAL A 153 -9.00 17.45 2.68
N PRO A 154 -10.02 18.30 2.45
CA PRO A 154 -10.42 19.30 3.41
C PRO A 154 -11.05 18.63 4.62
N ARG A 155 -10.97 19.28 5.79
CA ARG A 155 -11.67 18.78 6.98
C ARG A 155 -13.18 18.91 6.75
N PRO A 156 -14.02 18.00 7.29
CA PRO A 156 -15.47 18.13 7.16
C PRO A 156 -16.02 19.49 7.64
N SER A 157 -15.38 20.09 8.66
CA SER A 157 -15.73 21.43 9.16
C SER A 157 -15.36 22.59 8.22
N GLU A 158 -14.42 22.37 7.29
CA GLU A 158 -13.94 23.39 6.35
C GLU A 158 -14.86 23.53 5.12
N VAL A 159 -15.73 22.54 4.86
CA VAL A 159 -16.66 22.54 3.72
C VAL A 159 -18.11 22.57 4.21
N ALA A 160 -18.48 23.70 4.83
CA ALA A 160 -19.81 23.90 5.40
C ALA A 160 -20.90 24.21 4.34
N VAL A 161 -20.51 24.76 3.18
CA VAL A 161 -21.42 25.24 2.13
C VAL A 161 -20.98 24.69 0.77
N GLY A 162 -21.93 24.32 -0.09
CA GLY A 162 -21.65 23.80 -1.43
C GLY A 162 -21.39 22.29 -1.52
N CYS A 163 -20.82 21.86 -2.64
CA CYS A 163 -20.32 20.52 -2.88
C CYS A 163 -19.01 20.30 -2.11
N VAL A 164 -18.94 19.21 -1.33
CA VAL A 164 -17.76 18.88 -0.52
C VAL A 164 -16.48 18.68 -1.33
N PHE A 165 -16.60 18.30 -2.60
CA PHE A 165 -15.47 18.06 -3.50
C PHE A 165 -15.08 19.27 -4.36
N ALA A 166 -15.85 20.36 -4.33
CA ALA A 166 -15.60 21.55 -5.17
C ALA A 166 -14.16 22.11 -5.10
N PRO A 167 -13.46 22.13 -3.95
CA PRO A 167 -12.09 22.64 -3.87
C PRO A 167 -11.05 21.86 -4.69
N ARG A 168 -11.34 20.60 -5.06
CA ARG A 168 -10.43 19.69 -5.79
C ARG A 168 -11.03 19.20 -7.11
N CYS A 169 -12.14 19.79 -7.53
CA CYS A 169 -12.87 19.36 -8.71
C CYS A 169 -12.58 20.28 -9.89
N ASP A 170 -11.98 19.75 -10.95
CA ASP A 170 -11.65 20.48 -12.16
C ASP A 170 -12.89 20.95 -12.94
N ARG A 171 -14.08 20.44 -12.58
CA ARG A 171 -15.38 20.80 -13.18
C ARG A 171 -16.19 21.79 -12.32
N ALA A 172 -15.68 22.20 -11.15
CA ALA A 172 -16.42 23.05 -10.22
C ALA A 172 -16.65 24.46 -10.79
N ASP A 173 -17.88 24.95 -10.64
CA ASP A 173 -18.27 26.34 -10.89
C ASP A 173 -18.85 26.98 -9.63
N ASP A 174 -19.46 28.15 -9.76
CA ASP A 174 -20.00 28.90 -8.62
C ASP A 174 -21.16 28.17 -7.93
N ARG A 175 -22.01 27.46 -8.69
CA ARG A 175 -23.10 26.67 -8.10
C ARG A 175 -22.56 25.55 -7.21
N CYS A 176 -21.47 24.90 -7.61
CA CYS A 176 -20.79 23.92 -6.77
C CYS A 176 -20.25 24.50 -5.45
N ARG A 177 -20.03 25.81 -5.35
CA ARG A 177 -19.50 26.46 -4.14
C ARG A 177 -20.60 27.00 -3.22
N THR A 178 -21.79 27.28 -3.75
CA THR A 178 -22.92 27.80 -2.98
C THR A 178 -23.91 26.72 -2.57
N ASP A 179 -24.17 25.74 -3.44
CA ASP A 179 -25.27 24.80 -3.28
C ASP A 179 -24.76 23.37 -3.11
N THR A 180 -25.27 22.65 -2.12
CA THR A 180 -24.99 21.23 -1.94
C THR A 180 -25.81 20.39 -2.92
N PRO A 181 -25.18 19.58 -3.79
CA PRO A 181 -25.91 18.62 -4.60
C PRO A 181 -26.44 17.48 -3.71
N GLU A 182 -27.71 17.11 -3.91
CA GLU A 182 -28.30 15.92 -3.30
C GLU A 182 -27.96 14.66 -4.09
N LEU A 183 -27.91 13.52 -3.41
CA LEU A 183 -27.69 12.22 -4.02
C LEU A 183 -28.94 11.81 -4.82
N ASN A 184 -28.88 11.94 -6.15
CA ASN A 184 -30.02 11.74 -7.03
C ASN A 184 -29.80 10.59 -8.02
N GLY A 185 -30.85 9.81 -8.29
CA GLY A 185 -30.84 8.68 -9.22
C GLY A 185 -31.63 7.48 -8.67
N THR A 186 -31.94 6.52 -9.55
CA THR A 186 -32.67 5.28 -9.18
C THR A 186 -31.71 4.13 -8.89
N THR A 187 -31.03 3.63 -9.93
CA THR A 187 -30.07 2.50 -9.83
C THR A 187 -28.65 2.99 -9.58
N SER A 188 -28.23 4.06 -10.26
CA SER A 188 -26.98 4.78 -10.01
C SER A 188 -27.32 6.17 -9.50
N GLN A 189 -26.87 6.49 -8.29
CA GLN A 189 -27.14 7.76 -7.63
C GLN A 189 -25.85 8.57 -7.53
N VAL A 190 -25.93 9.87 -7.84
CA VAL A 190 -24.79 10.78 -7.82
C VAL A 190 -25.16 12.11 -7.19
N ALA A 191 -24.27 12.65 -6.35
CA ALA A 191 -24.40 13.97 -5.76
C ALA A 191 -23.46 14.96 -6.48
N CYS A 192 -23.80 15.30 -7.73
CA CYS A 192 -23.00 16.22 -8.55
C CYS A 192 -23.89 17.13 -9.42
N TRP A 193 -23.56 18.42 -9.52
CA TRP A 193 -24.23 19.34 -10.45
C TRP A 193 -23.79 19.15 -11.91
N LYS A 194 -22.61 18.57 -12.13
CA LYS A 194 -22.00 18.34 -13.45
C LYS A 194 -21.43 16.92 -13.55
N PRO A 195 -22.30 15.89 -13.46
CA PRO A 195 -21.84 14.51 -13.57
C PRO A 195 -21.09 14.29 -14.89
N ILE A 196 -20.13 13.37 -14.87
CA ILE A 196 -19.45 12.89 -16.06
C ILE A 196 -20.42 12.01 -16.83
N THR A 197 -20.47 12.22 -18.14
CA THR A 197 -21.33 11.53 -19.08
C THR A 197 -20.49 10.87 -20.16
N LYS A 198 -21.10 9.97 -20.95
CA LYS A 198 -20.42 9.33 -22.10
C LYS A 198 -19.96 10.33 -23.17
N ALA A 199 -20.48 11.55 -23.17
CA ALA A 199 -20.09 12.61 -24.09
C ALA A 199 -18.82 13.36 -23.65
N ASP A 200 -18.39 13.21 -22.39
CA ASP A 200 -17.16 13.81 -21.91
C ASP A 200 -15.94 13.06 -22.48
N THR A 201 -14.97 13.81 -22.98
CA THR A 201 -13.72 13.24 -23.50
C THR A 201 -12.90 12.68 -22.34
N PRO A 202 -12.46 11.41 -22.39
CA PRO A 202 -11.57 10.85 -21.39
C PRO A 202 -10.26 11.64 -21.29
N HIS A 203 -9.68 11.70 -20.09
CA HIS A 203 -8.34 12.24 -19.93
C HIS A 203 -7.35 11.43 -20.78
N LEU A 204 -6.44 12.11 -21.48
CA LEU A 204 -5.42 11.46 -22.30
C LEU A 204 -4.42 10.74 -21.39
N ILE A 205 -4.58 9.43 -21.26
CA ILE A 205 -3.66 8.57 -20.52
C ILE A 205 -2.51 8.18 -21.44
N GLN A 206 -1.29 8.57 -21.07
CA GLN A 206 -0.08 8.21 -21.80
C GLN A 206 0.49 6.90 -21.25
N ILE A 207 0.43 5.85 -22.07
CA ILE A 207 1.08 4.58 -21.78
C ILE A 207 2.58 4.76 -21.97
N ALA A 208 3.37 4.36 -20.97
CA ALA A 208 4.82 4.35 -21.07
C ALA A 208 5.26 3.24 -22.04
N THR A 209 6.00 3.60 -23.09
CA THR A 209 6.45 2.66 -24.13
C THR A 209 7.76 1.96 -23.79
N ASP A 210 8.59 2.53 -22.91
CA ASP A 210 9.88 1.94 -22.52
C ASP A 210 10.22 2.23 -21.05
N VAL A 211 10.61 1.19 -20.32
CA VAL A 211 11.31 1.33 -19.05
C VAL A 211 12.81 1.36 -19.34
N GLN A 212 13.30 2.50 -19.85
CA GLN A 212 14.72 2.78 -19.66
C GLN A 212 14.89 3.32 -18.25
N ALA A 213 15.04 2.41 -17.28
CA ALA A 213 15.93 2.73 -16.17
C ALA A 213 17.24 3.19 -16.82
N GLN A 214 17.73 4.36 -16.45
CA GLN A 214 19.06 4.85 -16.84
C GLN A 214 20.10 3.94 -16.19
N ASN A 215 20.15 2.70 -16.65
CA ASN A 215 20.90 1.65 -16.04
C ASN A 215 22.28 1.70 -16.67
N THR A 216 23.27 2.10 -15.88
CA THR A 216 24.65 2.21 -16.35
C THR A 216 25.28 0.85 -16.64
N GLY A 217 24.55 -0.25 -16.38
CA GLY A 217 25.04 -1.63 -16.46
C GLY A 217 25.90 -2.03 -15.26
N THR A 218 26.21 -1.08 -14.39
CA THR A 218 27.11 -1.26 -13.24
C THR A 218 26.32 -1.60 -11.98
N ASP A 219 26.70 -2.70 -11.32
CA ASP A 219 26.11 -3.08 -10.04
C ASP A 219 26.45 -2.04 -8.95
N LEU A 220 25.45 -1.66 -8.16
CA LEU A 220 25.61 -0.85 -6.95
C LEU A 220 25.84 -1.73 -5.73
N VAL A 221 25.03 -2.78 -5.60
CA VAL A 221 25.10 -3.76 -4.52
C VAL A 221 24.78 -5.15 -5.05
N VAL A 222 25.54 -6.13 -4.58
CA VAL A 222 25.37 -7.55 -4.91
C VAL A 222 25.30 -8.36 -3.62
N VAL A 223 24.17 -9.03 -3.42
CA VAL A 223 23.90 -9.97 -2.35
C VAL A 223 24.11 -11.36 -2.91
N LYS A 224 24.97 -12.17 -2.26
CA LYS A 224 25.22 -13.55 -2.65
C LYS A 224 25.04 -14.52 -1.51
N ALA A 225 24.23 -15.56 -1.73
CA ALA A 225 23.98 -16.66 -0.83
C ALA A 225 23.69 -16.23 0.63
N VAL A 226 22.94 -15.13 0.81
CA VAL A 226 22.63 -14.62 2.15
C VAL A 226 21.59 -15.51 2.81
N SER A 227 21.93 -16.02 4.00
CA SER A 227 21.05 -16.85 4.82
C SER A 227 20.91 -16.29 6.23
N LYS A 228 19.71 -16.40 6.78
CA LYS A 228 19.42 -15.92 8.15
C LYS A 228 18.35 -16.76 8.82
N ARG A 229 18.57 -17.08 10.10
CA ARG A 229 17.54 -17.45 11.08
C ARG A 229 17.43 -16.39 12.17
N PHE A 230 16.26 -16.35 12.83
CA PHE A 230 16.05 -15.54 14.03
C PHE A 230 16.39 -16.31 15.32
N SER A 231 16.37 -17.64 15.26
CA SER A 231 16.84 -18.50 16.33
C SER A 231 17.32 -19.84 15.74
N PRO A 232 18.15 -20.62 16.45
CA PRO A 232 18.67 -21.90 15.93
C PRO A 232 17.57 -22.90 15.55
N SER A 233 16.42 -22.85 16.24
CA SER A 233 15.26 -23.70 15.97
C SER A 233 14.24 -23.09 15.01
N ALA A 234 14.39 -21.80 14.65
CA ALA A 234 13.49 -21.15 13.71
C ALA A 234 13.76 -21.60 12.27
N PRO A 235 12.73 -21.60 11.40
CA PRO A 235 12.94 -21.72 9.96
C PRO A 235 13.84 -20.60 9.43
N LEU A 236 14.45 -20.84 8.27
CA LEU A 236 15.22 -19.81 7.57
C LEU A 236 14.29 -18.68 7.15
N ALA A 237 14.60 -17.47 7.62
CA ALA A 237 13.96 -16.25 7.14
C ALA A 237 14.53 -15.81 5.79
N LEU A 238 15.82 -16.10 5.56
CA LEU A 238 16.50 -15.99 4.27
C LEU A 238 17.29 -17.28 4.04
N ASP A 239 17.23 -17.82 2.84
CA ASP A 239 17.88 -19.08 2.46
C ASP A 239 18.57 -18.91 1.12
N ASN A 240 19.89 -18.71 1.17
CA ASN A 240 20.78 -18.55 0.02
C ASN A 240 20.25 -17.51 -1.00
N VAL A 241 19.89 -16.32 -0.50
CA VAL A 241 19.33 -15.26 -1.34
C VAL A 241 20.41 -14.61 -2.19
N ASP A 242 20.18 -14.59 -3.50
CA ASP A 242 20.99 -13.91 -4.51
C ASP A 242 20.18 -12.77 -5.15
N ILE A 243 20.64 -11.53 -4.97
CA ILE A 243 20.10 -10.36 -5.69
C ILE A 243 21.23 -9.40 -6.07
N SER A 244 21.11 -8.73 -7.21
CA SER A 244 21.86 -7.53 -7.54
C SER A 244 20.93 -6.34 -7.79
N ILE A 245 21.42 -5.14 -7.53
CA ILE A 245 20.78 -3.87 -7.84
C ILE A 245 21.84 -2.98 -8.50
N ARG A 246 21.51 -2.42 -9.66
CA ARG A 246 22.42 -1.54 -10.41
C ARG A 246 22.18 -0.06 -10.10
N LEU A 247 23.17 0.78 -10.42
CA LEU A 247 23.06 2.23 -10.28
C LEU A 247 21.91 2.78 -11.15
N GLY A 248 21.03 3.58 -10.54
CA GLY A 248 19.87 4.17 -11.22
C GLY A 248 18.76 3.17 -11.59
N GLU A 249 18.88 1.90 -11.17
CA GLU A 249 17.89 0.88 -11.43
C GLU A 249 16.76 0.91 -10.39
N ALA A 250 15.52 0.75 -10.85
CA ALA A 250 14.38 0.46 -9.99
C ALA A 250 14.05 -1.04 -10.05
N VAL A 251 14.21 -1.71 -8.90
CA VAL A 251 14.05 -3.15 -8.73
C VAL A 251 12.95 -3.43 -7.71
N GLY A 252 12.05 -4.36 -8.02
CA GLY A 252 10.98 -4.82 -7.14
C GLY A 252 11.32 -6.11 -6.40
N ILE A 253 10.80 -6.28 -5.19
CA ILE A 253 10.68 -7.58 -4.52
C ILE A 253 9.21 -7.81 -4.17
N VAL A 254 8.65 -8.91 -4.67
CA VAL A 254 7.28 -9.33 -4.41
C VAL A 254 7.24 -10.70 -3.76
N GLY A 255 6.16 -11.00 -3.07
CA GLY A 255 5.92 -12.30 -2.43
C GLY A 255 5.01 -12.15 -1.22
N GLU A 256 4.56 -13.27 -0.69
CA GLU A 256 3.65 -13.33 0.46
C GLU A 256 4.27 -12.79 1.75
N SER A 257 3.41 -12.49 2.71
CA SER A 257 3.82 -12.08 4.05
C SER A 257 4.71 -13.15 4.68
N GLY A 258 5.85 -12.74 5.24
CA GLY A 258 6.82 -13.68 5.82
C GLY A 258 7.80 -14.31 4.84
N SER A 259 7.77 -13.98 3.55
CA SER A 259 8.72 -14.53 2.55
C SER A 259 10.17 -14.04 2.68
N GLY A 260 10.46 -13.12 3.61
CA GLY A 260 11.82 -12.62 3.90
C GLY A 260 12.15 -11.23 3.34
N LYS A 261 11.23 -10.56 2.65
CA LYS A 261 11.46 -9.26 1.96
C LYS A 261 12.01 -8.17 2.91
N THR A 262 11.29 -7.89 4.00
CA THR A 262 11.71 -6.91 5.03
C THR A 262 12.99 -7.33 5.74
N THR A 263 13.19 -8.64 5.95
CA THR A 263 14.43 -9.16 6.56
C THR A 263 15.63 -8.88 5.66
N LEU A 264 15.51 -9.15 4.35
CA LEU A 264 16.55 -8.83 3.37
C LEU A 264 16.84 -7.32 3.31
N ALA A 265 15.79 -6.49 3.31
CA ALA A 265 15.92 -5.04 3.37
C ALA A 265 16.72 -4.57 4.59
N ARG A 266 16.41 -5.10 5.78
CA ARG A 266 17.13 -4.78 7.02
C ARG A 266 18.58 -5.27 7.00
N CYS A 267 18.85 -6.44 6.43
CA CYS A 267 20.21 -6.93 6.24
C CYS A 267 21.04 -6.03 5.31
N LEU A 268 20.45 -5.54 4.21
CA LEU A 268 21.13 -4.63 3.27
C LEU A 268 21.66 -3.37 3.96
N ILE A 269 20.87 -2.77 4.86
CA ILE A 269 21.23 -1.53 5.57
C ILE A 269 21.91 -1.77 6.93
N GLY A 270 22.19 -3.03 7.29
CA GLY A 270 22.87 -3.38 8.54
C GLY A 270 22.02 -3.22 9.80
N LEU A 271 20.70 -3.18 9.69
CA LEU A 271 19.79 -3.23 10.86
C LEU A 271 19.61 -4.66 11.39
N GLU A 272 19.99 -5.67 10.60
CA GLU A 272 19.88 -7.08 10.96
C GLU A 272 21.11 -7.86 10.47
N SER A 273 21.63 -8.78 11.28
CA SER A 273 22.78 -9.62 10.92
C SER A 273 22.34 -10.86 10.14
N PHE A 274 23.25 -11.47 9.37
CA PHE A 274 23.01 -12.73 8.66
C PHE A 274 24.07 -13.78 9.04
N GLU A 275 23.75 -15.06 8.85
CA GLU A 275 24.58 -16.19 9.29
C GLU A 275 25.65 -16.56 8.26
N SER A 276 25.33 -16.45 6.98
CA SER A 276 26.22 -16.79 5.87
C SER A 276 25.94 -15.94 4.63
N GLY A 277 26.85 -15.99 3.67
CA GLY A 277 26.78 -15.21 2.44
C GLY A 277 27.52 -13.88 2.56
N ASN A 278 27.30 -12.99 1.60
CA ASN A 278 27.95 -11.68 1.58
C ASN A 278 27.11 -10.61 0.88
N ILE A 279 27.23 -9.37 1.36
CA ILE A 279 26.66 -8.17 0.75
C ILE A 279 27.81 -7.26 0.31
N SER A 280 28.08 -7.22 -0.99
CA SER A 280 29.14 -6.40 -1.58
C SER A 280 28.59 -5.09 -2.11
N TRP A 281 29.04 -3.98 -1.52
CA TRP A 281 28.78 -2.62 -2.04
C TRP A 281 29.91 -2.22 -2.99
N MET A 282 29.56 -1.79 -4.21
CA MET A 282 30.54 -1.32 -5.21
C MET A 282 30.96 0.13 -4.99
N ILE A 283 30.48 0.75 -3.90
CA ILE A 283 30.77 2.13 -3.51
C ILE A 283 31.40 2.17 -2.13
N ASN A 284 32.44 3.00 -1.99
CA ASN A 284 33.06 3.29 -0.71
C ASN A 284 32.46 4.55 -0.10
N ALA A 285 31.39 4.38 0.69
CA ALA A 285 30.70 5.46 1.38
C ALA A 285 30.16 4.95 2.74
N PRO A 286 29.89 5.83 3.71
CA PRO A 286 29.18 5.45 4.94
C PRO A 286 27.81 4.85 4.61
N MET A 287 27.29 3.97 5.47
CA MET A 287 26.00 3.32 5.25
C MET A 287 24.87 4.32 4.95
N ALA A 288 24.85 5.46 5.64
CA ALA A 288 23.85 6.51 5.41
C ALA A 288 23.82 7.08 3.98
N GLN A 289 24.96 7.09 3.29
CA GLN A 289 25.07 7.52 1.88
C GLN A 289 25.01 6.33 0.92
N ARG A 290 25.23 5.10 1.38
CA ARG A 290 25.02 3.90 0.58
C ARG A 290 23.53 3.64 0.40
N ALA A 291 22.80 3.53 1.50
CA ALA A 291 21.39 3.17 1.48
C ALA A 291 20.60 3.74 2.65
N GLN A 292 19.33 4.04 2.39
CA GLN A 292 18.34 4.44 3.39
C GLN A 292 17.02 3.70 3.14
N ILE A 293 16.21 3.56 4.18
CA ILE A 293 14.93 2.85 4.12
C ILE A 293 13.76 3.75 4.50
N VAL A 294 12.69 3.66 3.73
CA VAL A 294 11.35 4.11 4.08
C VAL A 294 10.59 2.89 4.57
N PHE A 295 10.23 2.89 5.85
CA PHE A 295 9.52 1.78 6.49
C PHE A 295 8.02 1.82 6.15
N GLN A 296 7.37 0.66 6.29
CA GLN A 296 5.94 0.43 6.03
C GLN A 296 5.03 1.37 6.83
N ASP A 297 5.37 1.64 8.10
CA ASP A 297 4.61 2.56 8.94
C ASP A 297 5.34 3.91 9.08
N PRO A 298 4.88 4.98 8.39
CA PRO A 298 5.46 6.30 8.52
C PRO A 298 5.36 6.88 9.93
N THR A 299 4.37 6.49 10.74
CA THR A 299 4.22 6.99 12.11
C THR A 299 5.36 6.49 12.99
N SER A 300 5.74 5.22 12.84
CA SER A 300 6.88 4.62 13.53
C SER A 300 8.22 5.28 13.16
N ALA A 301 8.29 5.86 11.96
CA ALA A 301 9.50 6.45 11.42
C ALA A 301 9.72 7.92 11.85
N LEU A 302 8.72 8.56 12.45
CA LEU A 302 8.75 9.94 12.92
C LEU A 302 8.62 10.01 14.44
N ASN A 303 9.50 10.76 15.10
CA ASN A 303 9.39 10.96 16.54
C ASN A 303 8.24 11.94 16.86
N PRO A 304 7.17 11.52 17.56
CA PRO A 304 6.01 12.38 17.82
C PRO A 304 6.33 13.59 18.72
N ALA A 305 7.44 13.52 19.47
CA ALA A 305 7.91 14.62 20.32
C ALA A 305 8.68 15.71 19.53
N MET A 306 9.10 15.43 18.30
CA MET A 306 9.90 16.34 17.47
C MET A 306 9.04 17.07 16.44
N THR A 307 9.48 18.26 16.04
CA THR A 307 8.93 18.90 14.84
C THR A 307 9.47 18.20 13.60
N ILE A 308 8.76 18.39 12.47
CA ILE A 308 9.22 17.88 11.18
C ILE A 308 10.59 18.45 10.83
N GLY A 309 10.79 19.76 11.03
CA GLY A 309 12.06 20.41 10.75
C GLY A 309 13.21 19.88 11.60
N ALA A 310 12.97 19.58 12.89
CA ALA A 310 13.98 18.97 13.75
C ALA A 310 14.35 17.55 13.29
N SER A 311 13.35 16.75 12.92
CA SER A 311 13.55 15.39 12.43
C SER A 311 14.35 15.37 11.12
N LEU A 312 14.04 16.29 10.19
CA LEU A 312 14.77 16.43 8.94
C LEU A 312 16.19 16.99 9.14
N ALA A 313 16.37 17.92 10.07
CA ALA A 313 17.70 18.44 10.43
C ALA A 313 18.61 17.35 11.00
N GLU A 314 18.06 16.44 11.81
CA GLU A 314 18.82 15.28 12.31
C GLU A 314 19.28 14.38 11.16
N ALA A 315 18.39 14.07 10.21
CA ALA A 315 18.73 13.27 9.05
C ALA A 315 19.75 13.94 8.12
N LEU A 316 19.65 15.27 7.91
CA LEU A 316 20.65 16.05 7.19
C LEU A 316 22.03 15.96 7.87
N ARG A 317 22.09 16.08 9.20
CA ARG A 317 23.34 15.97 9.96
C ARG A 317 24.02 14.61 9.78
N VAL A 318 23.26 13.51 9.71
CA VAL A 318 23.80 12.18 9.41
C VAL A 318 24.49 12.15 8.03
N GLY A 319 23.96 12.90 7.06
CA GLY A 319 24.58 13.12 5.75
C GLY A 319 25.68 14.18 5.71
N GLN A 320 26.07 14.77 6.85
CA GLN A 320 26.98 15.92 6.94
C GLN A 320 26.47 17.15 6.18
N ARG A 321 25.16 17.38 6.20
CA ARG A 321 24.47 18.48 5.52
C ARG A 321 23.93 19.52 6.50
N ASP A 322 23.72 20.73 6.00
CA ASP A 322 23.30 21.85 6.83
C ASP A 322 21.77 21.86 7.05
N LYS A 323 21.34 22.21 8.26
CA LYS A 323 19.90 22.29 8.61
C LYS A 323 19.14 23.35 7.80
N SER A 324 19.82 24.32 7.21
CA SER A 324 19.24 25.31 6.30
C SER A 324 18.68 24.69 5.03
N GLU A 325 19.01 23.43 4.72
CA GLU A 325 18.47 22.70 3.56
C GLU A 325 17.07 22.09 3.82
N VAL A 326 16.54 22.16 5.05
CA VAL A 326 15.20 21.63 5.39
C VAL A 326 14.08 22.17 4.47
N PRO A 327 13.99 23.49 4.15
CA PRO A 327 12.98 24.00 3.24
C PRO A 327 13.06 23.39 1.83
N ALA A 328 14.26 23.24 1.29
CA ALA A 328 14.47 22.64 -0.03
C ALA A 328 14.10 21.15 -0.03
N LEU A 329 14.41 20.45 1.06
CA LEU A 329 14.04 19.04 1.22
C LEU A 329 12.52 18.83 1.32
N LEU A 330 11.81 19.73 2.02
CA LEU A 330 10.34 19.71 2.04
C LEU A 330 9.74 19.98 0.65
N GLN A 331 10.28 20.97 -0.07
CA GLN A 331 9.84 21.28 -1.42
C GLN A 331 10.04 20.10 -2.38
N LEU A 332 11.17 19.39 -2.26
CA LEU A 332 11.46 18.20 -3.07
C LEU A 332 10.39 17.10 -2.92
N VAL A 333 9.78 16.98 -1.74
CA VAL A 333 8.67 16.04 -1.50
C VAL A 333 7.28 16.65 -1.70
N GLY A 334 7.20 17.85 -2.26
CA GLY A 334 5.94 18.56 -2.52
C GLY A 334 5.28 19.15 -1.28
N LEU A 335 6.03 19.39 -0.20
CA LEU A 335 5.53 19.99 1.03
C LEU A 335 6.00 21.45 1.17
N PRO A 336 5.12 22.38 1.57
CA PRO A 336 5.50 23.76 1.90
C PRO A 336 6.53 23.83 3.04
N ALA A 337 7.46 24.79 2.97
CA ALA A 337 8.51 24.95 3.99
C ALA A 337 7.98 25.19 5.41
N GLU A 338 6.77 25.75 5.55
CA GLU A 338 6.09 25.95 6.84
C GLU A 338 5.83 24.64 7.60
N TYR A 339 5.79 23.50 6.91
CA TYR A 339 5.61 22.18 7.52
C TYR A 339 6.74 21.85 8.49
N ALA A 340 7.91 22.47 8.36
CA ALA A 340 9.02 22.35 9.30
C ALA A 340 8.63 22.63 10.76
N ARG A 341 7.61 23.48 10.98
CA ARG A 341 7.11 23.83 12.34
C ARG A 341 6.03 22.88 12.85
N ARG A 342 5.44 22.05 12.00
CA ARG A 342 4.41 21.08 12.37
C ARG A 342 5.03 19.89 13.12
N ARG A 343 4.17 19.08 13.71
CA ARG A 343 4.49 17.80 14.34
C ARG A 343 3.78 16.66 13.60
N PRO A 344 4.25 15.40 13.71
CA PRO A 344 3.69 14.28 12.96
C PRO A 344 2.17 14.12 13.09
N HIS A 345 1.61 14.26 14.30
CA HIS A 345 0.15 14.15 14.54
C HIS A 345 -0.70 15.22 13.83
N GLY A 346 -0.08 16.31 13.37
CA GLY A 346 -0.76 17.37 12.62
C GLY A 346 -0.75 17.16 11.11
N LEU A 347 -0.28 16.00 10.63
CA LEU A 347 -0.16 15.65 9.22
C LEU A 347 -1.08 14.48 8.87
N SER A 348 -1.64 14.50 7.66
CA SER A 348 -2.30 13.35 7.05
C SER A 348 -1.32 12.20 6.77
N GLY A 349 -1.82 10.97 6.57
CA GLY A 349 -0.98 9.81 6.27
C GLY A 349 -0.05 10.02 5.06
N GLY A 350 -0.56 10.61 3.97
CA GLY A 350 0.25 10.95 2.79
C GLY A 350 1.32 12.01 3.06
N GLU A 351 1.02 13.02 3.88
CA GLU A 351 2.01 14.03 4.28
C GLU A 351 3.08 13.42 5.19
N GLN A 352 2.71 12.54 6.13
CA GLN A 352 3.66 11.81 6.96
C GLN A 352 4.58 10.93 6.08
N GLN A 353 4.02 10.27 5.07
CA GLN A 353 4.80 9.47 4.12
C GLN A 353 5.80 10.33 3.33
N ARG A 354 5.38 11.49 2.83
CA ARG A 354 6.29 12.46 2.18
C ARG A 354 7.42 12.90 3.11
N VAL A 355 7.13 13.15 4.39
CA VAL A 355 8.17 13.47 5.38
C VAL A 355 9.09 12.27 5.62
N ALA A 356 8.57 11.04 5.69
CA ALA A 356 9.39 9.84 5.85
C ALA A 356 10.35 9.66 4.65
N ILE A 357 9.87 9.89 3.43
CA ILE A 357 10.69 9.90 2.20
C ILE A 357 11.74 11.01 2.29
N ALA A 358 11.36 12.24 2.65
CA ALA A 358 12.28 13.36 2.83
C ALA A 358 13.39 13.01 3.83
N ARG A 359 13.05 12.40 4.97
CA ARG A 359 14.02 11.96 5.98
C ARG A 359 15.00 10.95 5.40
N ALA A 360 14.52 9.96 4.65
CA ALA A 360 15.33 8.91 4.05
C ALA A 360 16.27 9.44 2.94
N ILE A 361 15.84 10.43 2.15
CA ILE A 361 16.70 11.00 1.09
C ILE A 361 17.61 12.12 1.58
N ALA A 362 17.40 12.65 2.80
CA ALA A 362 18.20 13.74 3.36
C ALA A 362 19.72 13.47 3.30
N PRO A 363 20.22 12.26 3.62
CA PRO A 363 21.66 11.97 3.52
C PRO A 363 22.21 11.85 2.09
N LYS A 364 21.39 11.99 1.04
CA LYS A 364 21.70 11.69 -0.36
C LYS A 364 22.18 10.25 -0.59
N PRO A 365 21.36 9.24 -0.24
CA PRO A 365 21.74 7.84 -0.45
C PRO A 365 21.86 7.49 -1.94
N LYS A 366 22.64 6.45 -2.26
CA LYS A 366 22.69 5.88 -3.62
C LYS A 366 21.64 4.80 -3.86
N LEU A 367 21.12 4.18 -2.80
CA LEU A 367 19.98 3.27 -2.82
C LEU A 367 18.89 3.75 -1.86
N LEU A 368 17.68 3.90 -2.36
CA LEU A 368 16.49 4.03 -1.51
C LEU A 368 15.78 2.68 -1.46
N ILE A 369 15.54 2.16 -0.26
CA ILE A 369 14.71 0.98 -0.03
C ILE A 369 13.34 1.46 0.43
N CYS A 370 12.27 1.01 -0.20
CA CYS A 370 10.92 1.32 0.19
C CYS A 370 10.20 0.03 0.54
N ASP A 371 9.91 -0.16 1.82
CA ASP A 371 9.20 -1.31 2.34
C ASP A 371 7.73 -0.97 2.49
N GLU A 372 6.90 -1.42 1.55
CA GLU A 372 5.46 -1.12 1.47
C GLU A 372 5.10 0.36 1.66
N PRO A 373 5.68 1.27 0.85
CA PRO A 373 5.57 2.71 1.10
C PRO A 373 4.16 3.29 0.87
N VAL A 374 3.19 2.50 0.39
CA VAL A 374 1.86 2.99 0.00
C VAL A 374 0.69 2.13 0.49
N SER A 375 0.93 1.01 1.18
CA SER A 375 -0.10 -0.02 1.47
C SER A 375 -1.23 0.41 2.43
N SER A 376 -1.11 1.57 3.06
CA SER A 376 -2.10 2.13 3.99
C SER A 376 -2.69 3.46 3.52
N LEU A 377 -2.47 3.82 2.24
CA LEU A 377 -2.89 5.10 1.66
C LEU A 377 -4.04 4.88 0.68
N ASP A 378 -4.94 5.85 0.58
CA ASP A 378 -5.95 5.84 -0.47
C ASP A 378 -5.32 5.88 -1.86
N VAL A 379 -6.01 5.32 -2.87
CA VAL A 379 -5.48 5.16 -4.23
C VAL A 379 -5.01 6.49 -4.85
N SER A 380 -5.63 7.61 -4.52
CA SER A 380 -5.20 8.92 -5.03
C SER A 380 -3.91 9.37 -4.36
N VAL A 381 -3.77 9.24 -3.05
CA VAL A 381 -2.53 9.58 -2.34
C VAL A 381 -1.41 8.62 -2.74
N GLN A 382 -1.69 7.32 -2.88
CA GLN A 382 -0.77 6.33 -3.45
C GLN A 382 -0.22 6.81 -4.80
N ALA A 383 -1.08 7.19 -5.75
CA ALA A 383 -0.65 7.68 -7.05
C ALA A 383 0.28 8.90 -6.94
N GLN A 384 -0.02 9.85 -6.05
CA GLN A 384 0.87 10.99 -5.82
C GLN A 384 2.24 10.59 -5.26
N ILE A 385 2.29 9.63 -4.32
CA ILE A 385 3.55 9.12 -3.75
C ILE A 385 4.37 8.38 -4.81
N LEU A 386 3.73 7.55 -5.63
CA LEU A 386 4.40 6.83 -6.72
C LEU A 386 4.99 7.79 -7.76
N ASN A 387 4.24 8.83 -8.14
CA ASN A 387 4.73 9.90 -9.01
C ASN A 387 5.91 10.65 -8.39
N LEU A 388 5.84 10.96 -7.09
CA LEU A 388 6.93 11.59 -6.35
C LEU A 388 8.18 10.70 -6.33
N MET A 389 8.03 9.40 -6.09
CA MET A 389 9.16 8.48 -6.07
C MET A 389 9.83 8.41 -7.45
N ASN A 390 9.04 8.33 -8.51
CA ASN A 390 9.56 8.36 -9.88
C ASN A 390 10.33 9.66 -10.19
N SER A 391 9.84 10.82 -9.72
CA SER A 391 10.55 12.10 -9.90
C SER A 391 11.86 12.14 -9.10
N ILE A 392 11.85 11.72 -7.83
CA ILE A 392 13.04 11.69 -6.96
C ILE A 392 14.12 10.78 -7.56
N ILE A 393 13.76 9.59 -8.03
CA ILE A 393 14.70 8.64 -8.64
C ILE A 393 15.38 9.26 -9.85
N LYS A 394 14.58 9.92 -10.71
CA LYS A 394 15.08 10.58 -11.92
C LYS A 394 15.94 11.80 -11.61
N GLU A 395 15.54 12.64 -10.67
CA GLU A 395 16.25 13.88 -10.33
C GLU A 395 17.55 13.62 -9.57
N LEU A 396 17.56 12.65 -8.66
CA LEU A 396 18.73 12.35 -7.83
C LEU A 396 19.65 11.27 -8.43
N GLY A 397 19.19 10.55 -9.46
CA GLY A 397 19.95 9.45 -10.08
C GLY A 397 20.26 8.32 -9.09
N ILE A 398 19.32 8.01 -8.19
CA ILE A 398 19.47 6.99 -7.16
C ILE A 398 18.85 5.66 -7.62
N ALA A 399 19.38 4.53 -7.13
CA ALA A 399 18.72 3.24 -7.30
C ALA A 399 17.55 3.12 -6.32
N LEU A 400 16.56 2.30 -6.67
CA LEU A 400 15.39 2.00 -5.86
C LEU A 400 15.24 0.49 -5.68
N LEU A 401 15.07 0.04 -4.43
CA LEU A 401 14.52 -1.27 -4.08
C LEU A 401 13.10 -1.09 -3.56
N PHE A 402 12.12 -1.56 -4.30
CA PHE A 402 10.70 -1.39 -3.97
C PHE A 402 10.09 -2.72 -3.52
N ILE A 403 9.60 -2.78 -2.30
CA ILE A 403 9.00 -3.97 -1.72
C ILE A 403 7.51 -3.71 -1.57
N THR A 404 6.68 -4.58 -2.13
CA THR A 404 5.23 -4.58 -1.91
C THR A 404 4.65 -5.94 -2.30
N HIS A 405 3.41 -6.18 -1.88
CA HIS A 405 2.59 -7.29 -2.35
C HIS A 405 1.65 -6.89 -3.50
N ASP A 406 1.46 -5.59 -3.78
CA ASP A 406 0.62 -5.08 -4.87
C ASP A 406 1.39 -5.03 -6.20
N LEU A 407 0.98 -5.86 -7.15
CA LEU A 407 1.63 -5.97 -8.46
C LEU A 407 1.39 -4.77 -9.38
N ALA A 408 0.23 -4.12 -9.28
CA ALA A 408 -0.10 -2.94 -10.07
C ALA A 408 0.83 -1.79 -9.68
N VAL A 409 1.05 -1.64 -8.37
CA VAL A 409 2.01 -0.68 -7.80
C VAL A 409 3.44 -1.01 -8.24
N VAL A 410 3.89 -2.27 -8.13
CA VAL A 410 5.26 -2.65 -8.57
C VAL A 410 5.47 -2.32 -10.04
N ARG A 411 4.52 -2.69 -10.90
CA ARG A 411 4.61 -2.46 -12.35
C ARG A 411 4.81 -0.99 -12.69
N GLN A 412 4.15 -0.10 -11.94
CA GLN A 412 4.22 1.33 -12.19
C GLN A 412 5.59 1.95 -11.87
N VAL A 413 6.41 1.28 -11.06
CA VAL A 413 7.67 1.83 -10.53
C VAL A 413 8.88 1.10 -11.10
N VAL A 414 8.87 -0.23 -11.08
CA VAL A 414 10.09 -1.03 -11.27
C VAL A 414 10.26 -1.52 -12.71
N SER A 415 11.50 -1.82 -13.07
CA SER A 415 11.89 -2.39 -14.36
C SER A 415 12.13 -3.90 -14.29
N ARG A 416 12.54 -4.38 -13.12
CA ARG A 416 12.94 -5.76 -12.86
C ARG A 416 12.40 -6.17 -11.50
N VAL A 417 12.01 -7.43 -11.35
CA VAL A 417 11.39 -7.94 -10.13
C VAL A 417 12.04 -9.25 -9.70
N TYR A 418 12.13 -9.44 -8.39
CA TYR A 418 12.42 -10.71 -7.74
C TYR A 418 11.17 -11.21 -7.02
N VAL A 419 10.80 -12.45 -7.24
CA VAL A 419 9.72 -13.12 -6.53
C VAL A 419 10.33 -13.95 -5.40
N MET A 420 9.95 -13.65 -4.16
CA MET A 420 10.43 -14.35 -2.97
C MET A 420 9.35 -15.25 -2.39
N ASN A 421 9.73 -16.50 -2.08
CA ASN A 421 8.89 -17.46 -1.36
C ASN A 421 9.75 -18.19 -0.32
N ASN A 422 9.26 -18.32 0.92
CA ASN A 422 9.93 -19.04 2.01
C ASN A 422 11.42 -18.72 2.16
N GLY A 423 11.78 -17.44 2.12
CA GLY A 423 13.16 -16.97 2.28
C GLY A 423 14.05 -17.15 1.04
N ARG A 424 13.53 -17.66 -0.08
CA ARG A 424 14.27 -17.88 -1.33
C ARG A 424 13.77 -16.98 -2.45
N VAL A 425 14.65 -16.58 -3.35
CA VAL A 425 14.28 -16.01 -4.65
C VAL A 425 13.91 -17.17 -5.57
N VAL A 426 12.65 -17.25 -5.97
CA VAL A 426 12.13 -18.35 -6.81
C VAL A 426 12.03 -17.99 -8.28
N GLU A 427 11.93 -16.71 -8.60
CA GLU A 427 11.88 -16.22 -9.97
C GLU A 427 12.43 -14.79 -10.04
N SER A 428 13.05 -14.43 -11.16
CA SER A 428 13.51 -13.06 -11.40
C SER A 428 13.53 -12.75 -12.88
N GLY A 429 13.31 -11.49 -13.23
CA GLY A 429 13.30 -11.04 -14.62
C GLY A 429 12.76 -9.63 -14.76
N THR A 430 12.71 -9.14 -16.00
CA THR A 430 12.00 -7.88 -16.32
C THR A 430 10.56 -7.98 -15.86
N MET A 431 10.00 -6.86 -15.38
CA MET A 431 8.64 -6.85 -14.84
C MET A 431 7.60 -7.34 -15.85
N GLU A 432 7.78 -7.00 -17.14
CA GLU A 432 6.92 -7.45 -18.22
C GLU A 432 6.93 -8.99 -18.36
N ASN A 433 8.11 -9.60 -18.44
CA ASN A 433 8.25 -11.05 -18.61
C ASN A 433 7.69 -11.83 -17.41
N VAL A 434 8.01 -11.41 -16.19
CA VAL A 434 7.54 -12.12 -14.99
C VAL A 434 6.01 -12.01 -14.89
N LEU A 435 5.42 -10.85 -15.21
CA LEU A 435 3.97 -10.65 -15.17
C LEU A 435 3.22 -11.38 -16.28
N LEU A 436 3.70 -11.32 -17.52
CA LEU A 436 3.01 -11.85 -18.69
C LEU A 436 3.29 -13.33 -18.94
N SER A 437 4.42 -13.84 -18.46
CA SER A 437 4.86 -15.22 -18.69
C SER A 437 5.58 -15.80 -17.48
N PRO A 438 4.92 -15.86 -16.30
CA PRO A 438 5.49 -16.42 -15.08
C PRO A 438 5.85 -17.91 -15.27
N GLN A 439 7.10 -18.24 -14.96
CA GLN A 439 7.64 -19.59 -15.11
C GLN A 439 7.41 -20.44 -13.86
N HIS A 440 7.56 -19.85 -12.67
CA HIS A 440 7.42 -20.59 -11.42
C HIS A 440 5.95 -20.73 -11.01
N GLU A 441 5.57 -21.88 -10.47
CA GLU A 441 4.18 -22.18 -10.07
C GLU A 441 3.66 -21.19 -9.02
N TYR A 442 4.46 -20.93 -7.98
CA TYR A 442 4.17 -19.89 -6.98
C TYR A 442 3.88 -18.52 -7.60
N THR A 443 4.69 -18.07 -8.57
CA THR A 443 4.47 -16.78 -9.23
C THR A 443 3.13 -16.76 -9.97
N ARG A 444 2.77 -17.87 -10.65
CA ARG A 444 1.45 -18.02 -11.30
C ARG A 444 0.32 -17.91 -10.28
N GLN A 445 0.45 -18.58 -9.14
CA GLN A 445 -0.55 -18.53 -8.07
C GLN A 445 -0.69 -17.11 -7.52
N LEU A 446 0.42 -16.49 -7.11
CA LEU A 446 0.45 -15.10 -6.60
C LEU A 446 -0.22 -14.12 -7.57
N PHE A 447 0.04 -14.27 -8.88
CA PHE A 447 -0.49 -13.36 -9.90
C PHE A 447 -1.93 -13.70 -10.30
N SER A 448 -2.34 -14.96 -10.12
CA SER A 448 -3.73 -15.36 -10.21
C SER A 448 -4.54 -14.84 -9.02
N SER A 449 -3.89 -14.56 -7.88
CA SER A 449 -4.50 -14.12 -6.61
C SER A 449 -4.93 -12.66 -6.55
N VAL A 450 -4.44 -11.83 -7.46
CA VAL A 450 -4.75 -10.39 -7.49
C VAL A 450 -6.19 -10.13 -7.91
N ALA A 451 -6.89 -9.31 -7.12
CA ALA A 451 -8.27 -8.89 -7.38
C ALA A 451 -8.37 -7.87 -8.53
N GLY A 452 -9.53 -7.77 -9.17
CA GLY A 452 -9.83 -6.69 -10.13
C GLY A 452 -9.23 -6.83 -11.55
N LYS A 453 -9.01 -8.06 -12.03
CA LYS A 453 -8.54 -8.36 -13.39
C LYS A 453 -9.50 -7.95 -14.53
#